data_AF-A0A2L0AAF4-F1
#
_entry.id   AF-A0A2L0AAF4-F1
#
_cell.length_a   1.000
_cell.length_b   1.000
_cell.length_c   1.000
_cell.angle_alpha   90.00
_cell.angle_beta   90.00
_cell.angle_gamma   90.00
#
_symmetry.space_group_name_H-M   'P 1'
#
loop_
_entity.id
_entity.type
_entity.pdbx_description
1 polymer ?
#
loop_
_entity_poly.entity_id
_entity_poly.type
_entity_poly.pdbx_seq_one_letter_code
_entity_poly.pdbx_strand_id
1 'polypeptide(L)' 'MEEKRSGQDPEADPRPAGSGGLYEKAAPKSTDRPTAKERTMIETARKRADRDRAELRASGHGDHKGEEGI' A
#
# COMPACT_ATOMS: atom_id res chain seq x y z
N MET A 1 -27.01 -23.33 19.30
CA MET A 1 -27.26 -21.95 18.85
C MET A 1 -26.27 -21.08 19.60
N GLU A 2 -25.21 -20.60 18.94
CA GLU A 2 -24.22 -19.75 19.59
C GLU A 2 -24.76 -18.32 19.71
N GLU A 3 -24.85 -17.82 20.93
CA GLU A 3 -25.23 -16.43 21.21
C GLU A 3 -24.14 -15.49 20.69
N LYS A 4 -24.53 -14.53 19.85
CA LYS A 4 -23.62 -13.50 19.34
C LYS A 4 -23.21 -12.60 20.51
N ARG A 5 -21.90 -12.51 20.76
CA ARG A 5 -21.31 -11.57 21.73
C ARG A 5 -21.77 -10.14 21.42
N SER A 6 -22.45 -9.49 22.36
CA SER A 6 -22.83 -8.09 22.26
C SER A 6 -21.58 -7.21 22.25
N GLY A 7 -21.42 -6.38 21.21
CA GLY A 7 -20.34 -5.39 21.14
C GLY A 7 -19.56 -5.35 19.83
N GLN A 8 -19.84 -6.24 18.87
CA GLN A 8 -19.33 -6.13 17.50
C GLN A 8 -20.51 -5.86 16.56
N ASP A 9 -20.98 -4.62 16.57
CA ASP A 9 -21.81 -4.12 15.49
C ASP A 9 -20.86 -3.67 14.35
N PRO A 10 -20.83 -4.37 13.20
CA PRO A 10 -19.98 -3.97 12.09
C PRO A 10 -20.41 -2.63 11.45
N GLU A 11 -21.59 -2.09 11.79
CA GLU A 11 -22.02 -0.77 11.31
C GLU A 11 -21.53 0.40 12.20
N ALA A 12 -20.94 0.14 13.36
CA ALA A 12 -20.53 1.18 14.30
C ALA A 12 -19.08 1.70 14.10
N ASP A 13 -18.61 1.76 12.85
CA ASP A 13 -17.54 2.68 12.49
C ASP A 13 -18.08 3.82 11.61
N PRO A 14 -18.77 4.81 12.21
CA PRO A 14 -19.24 5.97 11.47
C PRO A 14 -18.12 6.99 11.27
N ARG A 15 -16.83 6.57 11.28
CA ARG A 15 -15.76 7.47 10.84
C ARG A 15 -16.15 7.91 9.43
N PRO A 16 -16.47 9.20 9.22
CA PRO A 16 -16.73 9.67 7.87
C PRO A 16 -15.49 9.29 7.09
N ALA A 17 -15.66 8.53 6.00
CA ALA A 17 -14.58 8.23 5.08
C ALA A 17 -13.88 9.55 4.84
N GLY A 18 -12.67 9.69 5.41
CA GLY A 18 -12.01 10.97 5.49
C GLY A 18 -11.83 11.42 4.07
N SER A 19 -12.69 12.33 3.62
CA SER A 19 -12.50 12.99 2.34
C SER A 19 -11.09 13.56 2.44
N GLY A 20 -10.23 13.27 1.48
CA GLY A 20 -8.81 13.64 1.50
C GLY A 20 -8.54 15.15 1.63
N GLY A 21 -9.52 15.97 1.98
CA GLY A 21 -9.51 17.42 1.93
C GLY A 21 -8.61 18.16 2.92
N LEU A 22 -8.08 17.53 3.97
CA LEU A 22 -7.07 18.16 4.86
C LEU A 22 -5.67 17.58 4.66
N TYR A 23 -5.54 16.25 4.64
CA TYR A 23 -4.24 15.60 4.44
C TYR A 23 -3.65 15.84 3.03
N GLU A 24 -4.47 15.92 1.98
CA GLU A 24 -3.96 16.23 0.63
C GLU A 24 -3.62 17.72 0.41
N LYS A 25 -4.17 18.61 1.24
CA LYS A 25 -3.88 20.06 1.19
C LYS A 25 -2.65 20.44 2.02
N ALA A 26 -2.31 19.64 3.02
CA ALA A 26 -1.19 19.91 3.92
C ALA A 26 0.16 19.40 3.39
N ALA A 27 0.17 18.51 2.40
CA ALA A 27 1.41 18.04 1.79
C ALA A 27 1.95 19.11 0.82
N PRO A 28 3.20 19.60 1.01
CA PRO A 28 3.82 20.45 0.00
C PRO A 28 3.96 19.65 -1.30
N LYS A 29 3.18 20.04 -2.31
CA LYS A 29 3.24 19.43 -3.63
C LYS A 29 4.45 20.05 -4.35
N SER A 30 5.57 19.33 -4.44
CA SER A 30 6.63 19.72 -5.35
C SER A 30 6.22 19.37 -6.77
N THR A 31 6.14 20.38 -7.64
CA THR A 31 5.97 20.19 -9.10
C THR A 31 7.30 20.10 -9.81
N ASP A 32 8.41 20.21 -9.07
CA ASP A 32 9.75 20.23 -9.62
C ASP A 32 10.09 18.89 -10.24
N ARG A 33 10.59 18.95 -11.48
CA ARG A 33 11.09 17.77 -12.15
C ARG A 33 12.37 17.30 -11.45
N PRO A 34 12.54 16.00 -11.21
CA PRO A 34 13.78 15.48 -10.66
C PRO A 34 14.98 15.92 -11.50
N THR A 35 16.03 16.37 -10.82
CA THR A 35 17.34 16.69 -11.40
C THR A 35 17.97 15.45 -12.02
N ALA A 36 19.01 15.62 -12.84
CA ALA A 36 19.72 14.49 -13.46
C ALA A 36 20.26 13.50 -12.42
N LYS A 37 20.83 14.01 -11.31
CA LYS A 37 21.32 13.18 -10.20
C LYS A 37 20.20 12.36 -9.56
N GLU A 38 19.05 12.99 -9.30
CA GLU A 38 17.90 12.30 -8.71
C GLU A 38 17.30 11.25 -9.64
N ARG A 39 17.25 11.52 -10.94
CA ARG A 39 16.81 10.53 -11.93
C ARG A 39 17.70 9.29 -11.91
N THR A 40 19.01 9.46 -11.88
CA THR A 40 19.96 8.34 -11.79
C THR A 40 19.76 7.53 -10.50
N MET A 41 19.54 8.20 -9.37
CA MET A 41 19.26 7.53 -8.10
C MET A 41 17.95 6.73 -8.17
N ILE A 42 16.89 7.32 -8.72
CA ILE A 42 15.59 6.65 -8.90
C ILE A 42 15.72 5.43 -9.81
N GLU A 43 16.43 5.56 -10.94
CA GLU A 43 16.63 4.44 -11.87
C GLU A 43 17.41 3.29 -11.21
N THR A 44 18.46 3.63 -10.46
CA THR A 44 19.27 2.63 -9.73
C THR A 44 18.44 1.91 -8.69
N ALA A 45 17.62 2.65 -7.92
CA ALA A 45 16.74 2.08 -6.92
C ALA A 45 15.68 1.15 -7.56
N ARG A 46 15.11 1.54 -8.70
CA ARG A 46 14.17 0.69 -9.46
C ARG A 46 14.80 -0.62 -9.91
N LYS A 47 16.00 -0.56 -10.50
CA LYS A 47 16.73 -1.78 -10.93
C LYS A 47 17.01 -2.73 -9.77
N ARG A 48 17.31 -2.20 -8.58
CA ARG A 48 17.49 -3.01 -7.38
C ARG A 48 16.18 -3.66 -6.94
N ALA A 49 15.10 -2.87 -6.84
CA ALA A 49 13.79 -3.38 -6.45
C ALA A 49 13.27 -4.46 -7.42
N ASP A 50 13.50 -4.31 -8.72
CA ASP A 50 13.12 -5.30 -9.73
C ASP A 50 13.89 -6.62 -9.56
N ARG A 51 15.18 -6.55 -9.23
CA ARG A 51 15.99 -7.72 -8.92
C ARG A 51 15.50 -8.41 -7.65
N ASP A 52 15.33 -7.66 -6.57
CA ASP A 52 14.88 -8.16 -5.29
C ASP A 52 13.49 -8.84 -5.44
N ARG A 53 12.60 -8.23 -6.24
CA ARG A 53 11.30 -8.82 -6.57
C ARG A 53 11.41 -10.12 -7.37
N ALA A 54 12.33 -10.19 -8.33
CA ALA A 54 12.56 -11.41 -9.10
C ALA A 54 13.12 -12.54 -8.22
N GLU A 55 14.03 -12.24 -7.30
CA GLU A 55 14.58 -13.18 -6.33
C GLU A 55 13.50 -13.69 -5.34
N LEU A 56 12.64 -12.79 -4.85
CA LEU A 56 11.50 -13.17 -4.02
C LEU A 56 10.53 -14.09 -4.77
N ARG A 57 10.21 -13.75 -6.02
CA ARG A 57 9.37 -14.61 -6.86
C ARG A 57 10.02 -15.98 -7.11
N ALA A 58 11.32 -16.02 -7.38
CA ALA A 58 12.06 -17.27 -7.59
C ALA A 58 12.12 -18.15 -6.33
N SER A 59 12.14 -17.55 -5.14
CA SER A 59 12.08 -18.26 -3.86
C SER A 59 10.65 -18.64 -3.43
N GLY A 60 9.65 -18.47 -4.30
CA GLY A 60 8.24 -18.80 -4.03
C GLY A 60 7.49 -17.78 -3.19
N HIS A 61 8.13 -16.67 -2.81
CA HIS A 61 7.49 -15.58 -2.08
C HIS A 61 6.68 -14.71 -3.06
N GLY A 62 5.38 -14.98 -3.17
CA GLY A 62 4.44 -14.22 -3.99
C GLY A 62 3.50 -15.04 -4.88
N ASP A 63 3.65 -16.37 -4.89
CA ASP A 63 2.72 -17.29 -5.59
C ASP A 63 1.56 -17.77 -4.71
N HIS A 64 1.41 -17.21 -3.50
CA HIS A 64 0.17 -17.36 -2.72
C HIS A 64 -0.97 -16.66 -3.48
N LYS A 65 -1.68 -17.42 -4.32
CA LYS A 65 -3.08 -17.14 -4.58
C LYS A 65 -3.78 -17.32 -3.25
N GLY A 66 -4.26 -16.24 -2.64
CA GLY A 66 -5.05 -16.34 -1.42
C GLY A 66 -6.17 -17.36 -1.66
N GLU A 67 -6.16 -18.47 -0.95
CA GLU A 67 -7.37 -19.27 -0.75
C GLU A 67 -8.24 -18.49 0.24
N GLU A 68 -8.85 -17.40 -0.23
CA GLU A 68 -9.99 -16.81 0.44
C GLU A 68 -11.23 -17.20 -0.37
N GLY A 69 -11.95 -18.22 0.12
CA GLY A 69 -13.33 -18.51 -0.31
C GLY A 69 -13.64 -19.96 -0.63
N ILE A 70 -13.67 -20.83 0.38
CA ILE A 70 -14.57 -22.00 0.43
C ILE A 70 -15.24 -22.05 1.80
#